data_AF-A0A836KA87-F1
#
_entry.id   AF-A0A836KA87-F1
#
_cell.length_a   1.000
_cell.length_b   1.000
_cell.length_c   1.000
_cell.angle_alpha   90.00
_cell.angle_beta   90.00
_cell.angle_gamma   90.00
#
_symmetry.space_group_name_H-M   'P 1'
#
loop_
_entity.id
_entity.type
_entity.pdbx_description
1 polymer ?
#
loop_
_entity_poly.entity_id
_entity_poly.type
_entity_poly.pdbx_seq_one_letter_code
_entity_poly.pdbx_strand_id
1 'polypeptide(L)'
;MSKLKTQSNNRTQLMNICIIEAGMTYEDDYDIRDIINDVIEKHDFEEKTRKHGCFVECILRKLNWMEKSEFKEDKFYADLNKIFANHPYKIQIYEFLNDCIRKVKHEPQERCQRGVVAMKCGVKSVYRLFPSILNENEENKENGNN
;
A
#
# COMPACT_ATOMS: atom_id res chain seq x y z
N MET A 1 20.36 19.73 6.76
CA MET A 1 19.13 19.93 5.95
C MET A 1 19.09 19.17 4.61
N SER A 2 20.05 18.29 4.24
CA SER A 2 20.06 17.65 2.90
C SER A 2 19.39 16.26 2.82
N LYS A 3 19.46 15.41 3.85
CA LYS A 3 18.98 14.01 3.77
C LYS A 3 17.46 13.88 3.57
N LEU A 4 16.65 14.76 4.18
CA LEU A 4 15.18 14.73 4.03
C LEU A 4 14.74 15.03 2.59
N LYS A 5 15.36 16.02 1.92
CA LYS A 5 15.02 16.39 0.54
C LYS A 5 15.40 15.29 -0.46
N THR A 6 16.57 14.67 -0.30
CA THR A 6 17.01 13.55 -1.16
C THR A 6 16.13 12.31 -0.97
N GLN A 7 15.74 11.98 0.27
CA GLN A 7 14.86 10.84 0.55
C GLN A 7 13.42 11.07 0.04
N SER A 8 12.92 12.32 0.12
CA SER A 8 11.63 12.71 -0.46
C SER A 8 11.64 12.54 -1.99
N ASN A 9 12.67 13.05 -2.66
CA ASN A 9 12.79 12.95 -4.13
C ASN A 9 12.86 11.50 -4.61
N ASN A 10 13.58 10.63 -3.89
CA ASN A 10 13.69 9.22 -4.25
C ASN A 10 12.35 8.46 -4.09
N ARG A 11 11.55 8.80 -3.06
CA ARG A 11 10.21 8.21 -2.88
C ARG A 11 9.24 8.68 -3.96
N THR A 12 9.21 9.98 -4.27
CA THR A 12 8.37 10.51 -5.35
C THR A 12 8.75 9.90 -6.70
N GLN A 13 10.04 9.77 -7.00
CA GLN A 13 10.51 9.09 -8.21
C GLN A 13 10.09 7.63 -8.27
N LEU A 14 10.22 6.90 -7.16
CA LEU A 14 9.76 5.51 -7.05
C LEU A 14 8.28 5.38 -7.38
N MET A 15 7.42 6.22 -6.77
CA MET A 15 5.98 6.19 -7.00
C MET A 15 5.65 6.49 -8.46
N ASN A 16 6.27 7.53 -9.05
CA ASN A 16 6.02 7.92 -10.45
C ASN A 16 6.41 6.80 -11.44
N ILE A 17 7.53 6.13 -11.22
CA ILE A 17 7.94 4.98 -12.05
C ILE A 17 6.88 3.89 -11.99
N CYS A 18 6.39 3.56 -10.80
CA CYS A 18 5.42 2.50 -10.64
C CYS A 18 4.02 2.85 -11.15
N ILE A 19 3.60 4.13 -11.09
CA ILE A 19 2.36 4.62 -11.72
C ILE A 19 2.42 4.38 -13.23
N ILE A 20 3.54 4.75 -13.86
CA ILE A 20 3.75 4.56 -15.30
C ILE A 20 3.81 3.07 -15.67
N GLU A 21 4.60 2.27 -14.94
CA GLU A 21 4.70 0.81 -15.18
C GLU A 21 3.35 0.10 -15.03
N ALA A 22 2.47 0.58 -14.13
CA ALA A 22 1.14 0.03 -13.92
C ALA A 22 0.11 0.52 -14.96
N GLY A 23 0.44 1.53 -15.77
CA GLY A 23 -0.50 2.16 -16.70
C GLY A 23 -1.64 2.90 -15.98
N MET A 24 -1.36 3.48 -14.80
CA MET A 24 -2.34 4.22 -14.01
C MET A 24 -2.49 5.67 -14.48
N THR A 25 -3.71 6.17 -14.42
CA THR A 25 -4.06 7.59 -14.63
C THR A 25 -4.75 8.14 -13.37
N TYR A 26 -5.05 9.44 -13.34
CA TYR A 26 -5.79 10.06 -12.23
C TYR A 26 -7.20 9.48 -12.01
N GLU A 27 -7.82 8.91 -13.04
CA GLU A 27 -9.15 8.28 -12.94
C GLU A 27 -9.08 6.92 -12.23
N ASP A 28 -7.88 6.35 -12.16
CA ASP A 28 -7.62 5.12 -11.45
C ASP A 28 -7.45 5.35 -9.93
N ASP A 29 -7.74 6.50 -9.32
CA ASP A 29 -7.62 6.66 -7.84
C ASP A 29 -8.82 6.06 -7.07
N TYR A 30 -8.58 5.31 -5.98
CA TYR A 30 -9.63 4.82 -5.08
C TYR A 30 -9.89 5.75 -3.89
N ASP A 31 -11.15 5.79 -3.42
CA ASP A 31 -11.41 6.13 -2.02
C ASP A 31 -10.93 4.96 -1.15
N ILE A 32 -10.21 5.25 -0.07
CA ILE A 32 -9.72 4.21 0.83
C ILE A 32 -10.86 3.36 1.43
N ARG A 33 -12.06 3.93 1.54
CA ARG A 33 -13.29 3.24 1.97
C ARG A 33 -13.73 2.17 0.98
N ASP A 34 -13.49 2.38 -0.32
CA ASP A 34 -13.80 1.36 -1.33
C ASP A 34 -12.96 0.10 -1.11
N ILE A 35 -11.70 0.28 -0.69
CA ILE A 35 -10.78 -0.82 -0.36
C ILE A 35 -11.18 -1.49 0.96
N ILE A 36 -11.54 -0.71 1.98
CA ILE A 36 -11.95 -1.21 3.30
C ILE A 36 -13.24 -2.04 3.20
N ASN A 37 -14.21 -1.57 2.42
CA ASN A 37 -15.53 -2.19 2.24
C ASN A 37 -15.59 -3.19 1.09
N ASP A 38 -14.45 -3.58 0.52
CA ASP A 38 -14.34 -4.54 -0.59
C ASP A 38 -15.14 -4.17 -1.85
N VAL A 39 -15.48 -2.89 -2.04
CA VAL A 39 -16.16 -2.38 -3.25
C VAL A 39 -15.31 -2.65 -4.49
N ILE A 40 -13.99 -2.64 -4.34
CA ILE A 40 -13.00 -2.88 -5.40
C ILE A 40 -13.02 -4.31 -5.97
N GLU A 41 -13.77 -5.24 -5.37
CA GLU A 41 -13.92 -6.60 -5.89
C GLU A 41 -15.01 -6.72 -6.97
N LYS A 42 -15.85 -5.69 -7.15
CA LYS A 42 -16.89 -5.72 -8.17
C LYS A 42 -16.27 -5.69 -9.57
N HIS A 43 -16.94 -6.33 -10.52
CA HIS A 43 -16.48 -6.46 -11.90
C HIS A 43 -16.17 -5.10 -12.56
N ASP A 44 -16.96 -4.07 -12.29
CA ASP A 44 -16.77 -2.71 -12.83
C ASP A 44 -15.42 -2.09 -12.41
N PHE A 45 -14.79 -2.62 -11.35
CA PHE A 45 -13.48 -2.18 -10.86
C PHE A 45 -12.34 -3.13 -11.23
N GLU A 46 -12.56 -4.20 -11.99
CA GLU A 46 -11.54 -5.24 -12.22
C GLU A 46 -10.23 -4.68 -12.79
N GLU A 47 -10.33 -3.85 -13.84
CA GLU A 47 -9.13 -3.26 -14.45
C GLU A 47 -8.41 -2.31 -13.49
N LYS A 48 -9.18 -1.45 -12.82
CA LYS A 48 -8.65 -0.49 -11.84
C LYS A 48 -7.97 -1.21 -10.67
N THR A 49 -8.57 -2.28 -10.15
CA THR A 49 -8.01 -3.12 -9.10
C THR A 49 -6.72 -3.78 -9.58
N ARG A 50 -6.71 -4.31 -10.81
CA ARG A 50 -5.52 -4.92 -11.41
C ARG A 50 -4.37 -3.92 -11.52
N LYS A 51 -4.63 -2.70 -12.01
CA LYS A 51 -3.61 -1.65 -12.12
C LYS A 51 -2.99 -1.31 -10.76
N HIS A 52 -3.79 -1.14 -9.72
CA HIS A 52 -3.27 -0.95 -8.36
C HIS A 52 -2.46 -2.12 -7.84
N GLY A 53 -2.90 -3.35 -8.14
CA GLY A 53 -2.11 -4.53 -7.84
C GLY A 53 -0.72 -4.44 -8.48
N CYS A 54 -0.66 -4.09 -9.77
CA CYS A 54 0.60 -3.94 -10.49
C CYS A 54 1.47 -2.80 -9.93
N PHE A 55 0.85 -1.69 -9.53
CA PHE A 55 1.53 -0.58 -8.86
C PHE A 55 2.19 -1.02 -7.54
N VAL A 56 1.45 -1.74 -6.69
CA VAL A 56 1.98 -2.26 -5.43
C VAL A 56 3.09 -3.28 -5.68
N GLU A 57 2.93 -4.21 -6.63
CA GLU A 57 4.01 -5.14 -6.97
C GLU A 57 5.26 -4.43 -7.49
N CYS A 58 5.11 -3.37 -8.30
CA CYS A 58 6.24 -2.56 -8.72
C CYS A 58 7.00 -1.99 -7.51
N ILE A 59 6.29 -1.41 -6.54
CA ILE A 59 6.90 -0.89 -5.30
C ILE A 59 7.64 -1.99 -4.56
N LEU A 60 6.99 -3.15 -4.35
CA LEU A 60 7.61 -4.29 -3.66
C LEU A 60 8.90 -4.74 -4.36
N ARG A 61 8.91 -4.77 -5.70
CA ARG A 61 10.11 -5.13 -6.48
C ARG A 61 11.23 -4.09 -6.36
N LYS A 62 10.91 -2.81 -6.51
CA LYS A 62 11.91 -1.72 -6.47
C LYS A 62 12.49 -1.51 -5.07
N LEU A 63 11.74 -1.83 -4.02
CA LEU A 63 12.23 -1.87 -2.64
C LEU A 63 13.02 -3.16 -2.32
N ASN A 64 13.12 -4.08 -3.29
CA ASN A 64 13.75 -5.40 -3.12
C ASN A 64 13.08 -6.23 -2.00
N TRP A 65 11.77 -6.03 -1.81
CA TRP A 65 10.91 -6.85 -0.94
C TRP A 65 10.29 -8.01 -1.71
N MET A 66 10.32 -7.96 -3.03
CA MET A 66 9.89 -9.03 -3.92
C MET A 66 10.86 -9.17 -5.10
N GLU A 67 11.20 -10.40 -5.47
CA GLU A 67 11.92 -10.69 -6.70
C GLU A 67 11.19 -11.80 -7.44
N LYS A 68 10.75 -11.52 -8.68
CA LYS A 68 9.86 -12.40 -9.44
C LYS A 68 8.66 -12.81 -8.57
N SER A 69 8.55 -14.09 -8.22
CA SER A 69 7.50 -14.71 -7.41
C SER A 69 7.90 -14.91 -5.95
N GLU A 70 9.02 -14.37 -5.47
CA GLU A 70 9.48 -14.60 -4.11
C GLU A 70 9.40 -13.32 -3.28
N PHE A 71 8.68 -13.39 -2.16
CA PHE A 71 8.62 -12.31 -1.18
C PHE A 71 9.76 -12.46 -0.17
N LYS A 72 10.64 -11.46 -0.12
CA LYS A 72 11.84 -11.43 0.72
C LYS A 72 11.50 -10.94 2.13
N GLU A 73 10.95 -11.82 2.95
CA GLU A 73 10.48 -11.50 4.32
C GLU A 73 11.56 -10.85 5.18
N ASP A 74 12.77 -11.41 5.22
CA ASP A 74 13.85 -10.88 6.06
C ASP A 74 14.17 -9.42 5.72
N LYS A 75 14.21 -9.11 4.42
CA LYS A 75 14.47 -7.76 3.92
C LYS A 75 13.29 -6.83 4.24
N PHE A 76 12.07 -7.31 4.04
CA PHE A 76 10.84 -6.58 4.38
C PHE A 76 10.81 -6.21 5.86
N TYR A 77 10.97 -7.18 6.77
CA TYR A 77 10.98 -6.95 8.21
C TYR A 77 12.16 -6.12 8.68
N ALA A 78 13.34 -6.27 8.08
CA ALA A 78 14.49 -5.41 8.38
C ALA A 78 14.21 -3.93 8.03
N ASP A 79 13.51 -3.67 6.93
CA ASP A 79 13.16 -2.30 6.53
C ASP A 79 12.00 -1.73 7.34
N LEU A 80 10.96 -2.53 7.63
CA LEU A 80 9.91 -2.16 8.57
C LEU A 80 10.49 -1.80 9.94
N ASN A 81 11.55 -2.49 10.38
CA ASN A 81 12.15 -2.25 11.70
C ASN A 81 12.79 -0.87 11.76
N LYS A 82 13.31 -0.41 10.62
CA LYS A 82 13.86 0.95 10.47
C LYS A 82 12.74 1.99 10.38
N ILE A 83 11.67 1.69 9.64
CA ILE A 83 10.55 2.61 9.42
C ILE A 83 9.78 2.85 10.73
N PHE A 84 9.50 1.78 11.49
CA PHE A 84 8.67 1.82 12.69
C PHE A 84 9.47 1.68 13.99
N ALA A 85 10.78 1.95 13.97
CA ALA A 85 11.69 1.71 15.09
C ALA A 85 11.17 2.26 16.43
N ASN A 86 10.60 3.47 16.40
CA ASN A 86 10.10 4.19 17.57
C ASN A 86 8.58 4.37 17.56
N HIS A 87 7.86 3.56 16.76
CA HIS A 87 6.41 3.69 16.66
C HIS A 87 5.72 3.01 17.86
N PRO A 88 4.79 3.67 18.56
CA PRO A 88 4.13 3.09 19.74
C PRO A 88 3.37 1.80 19.41
N TYR A 89 2.88 1.68 18.17
CA TYR A 89 2.16 0.51 17.67
C TYR A 89 3.03 -0.48 16.88
N LYS A 90 4.36 -0.45 17.06
CA LYS A 90 5.29 -1.29 16.30
C LYS A 90 4.85 -2.76 16.33
N ILE A 91 4.65 -3.34 17.52
CA ILE A 91 4.31 -4.77 17.68
C ILE A 91 3.05 -5.13 16.90
N GLN A 92 1.99 -4.35 17.02
CA GLN A 92 0.74 -4.62 16.33
C GLN A 92 0.88 -4.48 14.80
N ILE A 93 1.66 -3.48 14.33
CA ILE A 93 1.99 -3.35 12.90
C ILE A 93 2.68 -4.61 12.38
N TYR A 94 3.62 -5.18 13.14
CA TYR A 94 4.29 -6.44 12.74
C TYR A 94 3.32 -7.61 12.65
N GLU A 95 2.47 -7.81 13.65
CA GLU A 95 1.49 -8.89 13.68
C GLU A 95 0.55 -8.82 12.48
N PHE A 96 0.00 -7.62 12.20
CA PHE A 96 -0.88 -7.42 11.06
C PHE A 96 -0.18 -7.62 9.71
N LEU A 97 1.06 -7.14 9.56
CA LEU A 97 1.81 -7.33 8.33
C LEU A 97 2.23 -8.78 8.12
N ASN A 98 2.52 -9.55 9.17
CA ASN A 98 2.81 -10.98 9.07
C ASN A 98 1.65 -11.77 8.46
N ASP A 99 0.43 -11.49 8.91
CA ASP A 99 -0.76 -12.09 8.31
C ASP A 99 -0.96 -11.69 6.85
N CYS A 100 -0.63 -10.43 6.50
CA CYS A 100 -0.67 -9.97 5.11
C CYS A 100 0.33 -10.69 4.22
N ILE A 101 1.58 -10.84 4.66
CA ILE A 101 2.61 -11.55 3.90
C ILE A 101 2.18 -12.99 3.64
N ARG A 102 1.65 -13.67 4.67
CA ARG A 102 1.14 -15.03 4.50
C ARG A 102 0.10 -15.09 3.39
N LYS A 103 -0.87 -14.16 3.35
CA LYS A 103 -1.87 -14.12 2.27
C LYS A 103 -1.22 -13.86 0.91
N VAL A 104 -0.33 -12.88 0.82
CA VAL A 104 0.40 -12.54 -0.42
C VAL A 104 1.16 -13.74 -0.99
N LYS A 105 1.77 -14.58 -0.13
CA LYS A 105 2.51 -15.76 -0.56
C LYS A 105 1.64 -16.86 -1.18
N HIS A 106 0.38 -16.98 -0.76
CA HIS A 106 -0.53 -18.01 -1.26
C HIS A 106 -1.25 -17.60 -2.56
N GLU A 107 -1.18 -16.32 -2.93
CA GLU A 107 -1.84 -15.84 -4.14
C GLU A 107 -1.03 -16.14 -5.41
N PRO A 108 -1.71 -16.36 -6.56
CA PRO A 108 -1.06 -16.45 -7.84
C PRO A 108 -0.35 -15.12 -8.17
N GLN A 109 0.77 -15.19 -8.89
CA GLN A 109 1.44 -13.97 -9.38
C GLN A 109 0.76 -13.40 -10.64
N GLU A 110 -0.15 -14.17 -11.24
CA GLU A 110 -0.83 -13.76 -12.47
C GLU A 110 -1.60 -12.46 -12.27
N ARG A 111 -1.55 -11.59 -13.29
CA ARG A 111 -2.28 -10.32 -13.33
C ARG A 111 -2.12 -9.46 -12.05
N CYS A 112 -0.96 -9.53 -11.41
CA CYS A 112 -0.61 -8.72 -10.23
C CYS A 112 -1.48 -8.97 -8.98
N GLN A 113 -2.07 -10.16 -8.85
CA GLN A 113 -2.99 -10.50 -7.74
C GLN A 113 -2.34 -10.39 -6.35
N ARG A 114 -1.04 -10.67 -6.24
CA ARG A 114 -0.31 -10.49 -4.98
C ARG A 114 -0.26 -9.04 -4.53
N GLY A 115 -0.08 -8.12 -5.48
CA GLY A 115 -0.17 -6.70 -5.20
C GLY A 115 -1.57 -6.28 -4.73
N VAL A 116 -2.63 -6.84 -5.32
CA VAL A 116 -4.02 -6.58 -4.89
C VAL A 116 -4.22 -7.03 -3.44
N VAL A 117 -3.77 -8.24 -3.10
CA VAL A 117 -3.89 -8.76 -1.74
C VAL A 117 -3.01 -7.98 -0.76
N ALA A 118 -1.80 -7.60 -1.16
CA ALA A 118 -0.92 -6.74 -0.37
C ALA A 118 -1.57 -5.39 -0.07
N MET A 119 -2.15 -4.73 -1.09
CA MET A 119 -2.86 -3.45 -0.96
C MET A 119 -4.02 -3.57 0.03
N LYS A 120 -4.94 -4.51 -0.22
CA LYS A 120 -6.14 -4.69 0.61
C LYS A 120 -5.78 -4.99 2.05
N CYS A 121 -4.85 -5.90 2.25
CA CYS A 121 -4.46 -6.29 3.59
C CYS A 121 -3.75 -5.14 4.31
N GLY A 122 -2.82 -4.45 3.65
CA GLY A 122 -2.14 -3.28 4.21
C GLY A 122 -3.09 -2.17 4.62
N VAL A 123 -4.00 -1.76 3.73
CA VAL A 123 -4.99 -0.71 4.00
C VAL A 123 -5.90 -1.10 5.17
N LYS A 124 -6.45 -2.32 5.17
CA LYS A 124 -7.33 -2.79 6.26
C LYS A 124 -6.60 -2.87 7.59
N SER A 125 -5.33 -3.29 7.58
CA SER A 125 -4.50 -3.33 8.79
C SER A 125 -4.22 -1.95 9.35
N VAL A 126 -3.90 -0.97 8.49
CA VAL A 126 -3.73 0.43 8.91
C VAL A 126 -5.04 1.00 9.46
N TYR A 127 -6.18 0.76 8.80
CA TYR A 127 -7.48 1.23 9.28
C TYR A 127 -7.85 0.66 10.66
N ARG A 128 -7.55 -0.63 10.92
CA ARG A 128 -7.78 -1.25 12.23
C ARG A 128 -6.92 -0.65 13.34
N LEU A 129 -5.70 -0.23 13.02
CA LEU A 129 -4.77 0.38 13.96
C LEU A 129 -5.05 1.87 14.19
N PHE A 130 -5.46 2.57 13.14
CA PHE A 130 -5.64 4.02 13.14
C PHE A 130 -6.95 4.41 12.44
N PRO A 131 -8.12 4.14 13.06
CA PRO A 131 -9.39 4.50 12.45
C PRO A 131 -9.51 6.00 12.14
N SER A 132 -8.94 6.86 13.00
CA SER A 132 -9.00 8.32 12.85
C SER A 132 -8.18 8.86 11.67
N ILE A 133 -7.00 8.29 11.38
CA ILE A 133 -6.10 8.78 10.31
C ILE A 133 -6.76 8.73 8.92
N LEU A 134 -7.70 7.82 8.72
CA LEU A 134 -8.40 7.66 7.44
C LEU A 134 -9.75 8.38 7.39
N ASN A 135 -10.25 8.86 8.53
CA ASN A 135 -11.51 9.60 8.65
C ASN A 135 -11.31 11.14 8.68
N GLU A 136 -10.10 11.64 8.95
CA GLU A 136 -9.78 13.08 9.03
C GLU A 136 -9.95 13.87 7.70
N ASN A 137 -10.26 13.20 6.58
CA ASN A 137 -10.59 13.87 5.32
C ASN A 137 -12.00 14.51 5.29
N GLU A 138 -12.83 14.31 6.32
CA GLU A 138 -14.19 14.85 6.39
C GLU A 138 -14.34 16.11 7.23
N GLU A 139 -13.63 16.26 8.36
CA GLU A 139 -13.84 17.42 9.26
C GLU A 139 -13.36 18.77 8.68
N ASN A 140 -12.49 18.75 7.66
CA ASN A 140 -12.04 19.98 6.98
C ASN A 140 -12.96 20.45 5.85
N LYS A 141 -14.03 19.71 5.52
CA LYS A 141 -15.03 20.13 4.51
C LYS A 141 -16.27 20.79 5.09
N GLU A 142 -16.58 20.57 6.37
CA GLU A 142 -17.76 21.19 7.01
C GLU A 142 -17.49 22.57 7.63
N ASN A 143 -16.23 22.93 7.93
CA ASN A 143 -15.90 24.22 8.54
C ASN A 143 -15.59 25.35 7.53
N GLY A 144 -15.86 25.14 6.24
CA GLY A 144 -15.62 26.11 5.16
C GLY A 144 -16.86 26.89 4.70
N ASN A 145 -18.03 26.64 5.29
CA ASN A 145 -19.27 27.36 4.99
C ASN A 145 -19.94 27.82 6.29
N ASN A 146 -19.46 28.92 6.86
CA ASN A 146 -20.24 29.82 7.71
C ASN A 146 -19.71 31.25 7.53
#